data_AF-A0A420VKF9-F1
#
_entry.id   AF-A0A420VKF9-F1
#
_cell.length_a   1.000
_cell.length_b   1.000
_cell.length_c   1.000
_cell.angle_alpha   90.00
_cell.angle_beta   90.00
_cell.angle_gamma   90.00
#
_symmetry.space_group_name_H-M   'P 1'
#
loop_
_entity.id
_entity.type
_entity.pdbx_description
1 polymer ?
#
loop_
_entity_poly.entity_id
_entity_poly.type
_entity_poly.pdbx_seq_one_letter_code
_entity_poly.pdbx_strand_id
1 'polypeptide(L)'
;NYGGTIDSITNSGLIAGKIAIRVEGSNATINTINNSGTIMTTEGTNGYGTIFIQNATIENINNSGLIYNQSIASDSGAIHFAEGKFGTIENSGTILDDTGTAGIYITVGFTPNKGSTGESIVNSGTILSKKGSGIDISKASHLDYLQSTGGLIAGGTAGIMIDATSTIGSNDKSPNAIDLNNGAVIASATMTKNGDLTLNPNGTALQNDGTIKGNIN
;
A
#
# COMPACT_ATOMS: atom_id res chain seq x y z
N ASN A 1 14.50 -0.99 -12.13
CA ASN A 1 15.41 -2.13 -11.88
C ASN A 1 14.79 -3.37 -12.52
N TYR A 2 15.52 -4.09 -13.38
CA TYR A 2 14.99 -5.22 -14.16
C TYR A 2 15.66 -6.58 -13.85
N GLY A 3 16.49 -6.65 -12.80
CA GLY A 3 17.14 -7.91 -12.41
C GLY A 3 18.43 -7.79 -11.61
N GLY A 4 18.78 -6.60 -11.10
CA GLY A 4 19.93 -6.41 -10.21
C GLY A 4 19.49 -6.09 -8.78
N THR A 5 20.47 -5.83 -7.92
CA THR A 5 20.23 -5.29 -6.57
C THR A 5 20.54 -3.80 -6.57
N ILE A 6 19.64 -3.02 -5.99
CA ILE A 6 19.88 -1.62 -5.63
C ILE A 6 19.89 -1.55 -4.11
N ASP A 7 21.00 -1.11 -3.54
CA ASP A 7 21.12 -1.02 -2.07
C ASP A 7 20.12 0.00 -1.51
N SER A 8 20.08 1.21 -2.07
CA SER A 8 19.10 2.20 -1.65
C SER A 8 18.71 3.20 -2.73
N ILE A 9 17.48 3.70 -2.61
CA ILE A 9 17.01 4.93 -3.26
C ILE A 9 16.72 5.93 -2.15
N THR A 10 17.34 7.10 -2.19
CA THR A 10 17.06 8.19 -1.24
C THR A 10 16.51 9.39 -1.98
N ASN A 11 15.31 9.83 -1.61
CA ASN A 11 14.63 10.97 -2.19
C ASN A 11 14.31 12.03 -1.14
N SER A 12 14.86 13.24 -1.32
CA SER A 12 14.50 14.45 -0.58
C SER A 12 13.92 15.54 -1.48
N GLY A 13 13.71 15.25 -2.77
CA GLY A 13 13.21 16.17 -3.79
C GLY A 13 11.98 15.61 -4.48
N LEU A 14 11.95 15.68 -5.80
CA LEU A 14 10.86 15.14 -6.62
C LEU A 14 11.37 13.98 -7.48
N ILE A 15 10.73 12.81 -7.35
CA ILE A 15 10.79 11.74 -8.34
C ILE A 15 9.40 11.64 -8.99
N ALA A 16 9.32 11.87 -10.30
CA ALA A 16 8.07 11.81 -11.03
C ALA A 16 8.21 11.06 -12.35
N GLY A 17 7.12 10.43 -12.77
CA GLY A 17 7.04 9.77 -14.07
C GLY A 17 5.70 9.08 -14.28
N LYS A 18 5.53 8.40 -15.41
CA LYS A 18 4.37 7.49 -15.61
C LYS A 18 4.30 6.44 -14.51
N ILE A 19 5.45 5.87 -14.17
CA ILE A 19 5.71 5.09 -12.96
C ILE A 19 6.99 5.71 -12.39
N ALA A 20 6.98 6.18 -11.15
CA ALA A 20 8.11 6.91 -10.58
C ALA A 20 9.26 5.97 -10.21
N ILE A 21 8.95 4.84 -9.58
CA ILE A 21 9.91 3.77 -9.27
C ILE A 21 9.33 2.45 -9.78
N ARG A 22 10.09 1.77 -10.65
CA ARG A 22 9.69 0.50 -11.27
C ARG A 22 10.73 -0.59 -10.99
N VAL A 23 10.29 -1.68 -10.36
CA VAL A 23 11.12 -2.83 -9.99
C VAL A 23 10.47 -4.09 -10.56
N GLU A 24 11.14 -4.78 -11.48
CA GLU A 24 10.57 -5.93 -12.18
C GLU A 24 11.57 -7.07 -12.33
N GLY A 25 11.07 -8.29 -12.21
CA GLY A 25 11.84 -9.51 -12.44
C GLY A 25 12.30 -10.19 -11.15
N SER A 26 12.33 -11.52 -11.17
CA SER A 26 12.49 -12.37 -9.98
C SER A 26 13.76 -12.12 -9.16
N ASN A 27 14.78 -11.54 -9.79
CA ASN A 27 16.07 -11.26 -9.19
C ASN A 27 16.26 -9.75 -8.93
N ALA A 28 15.26 -8.92 -9.23
CA ALA A 28 15.31 -7.50 -8.97
C ALA A 28 14.97 -7.24 -7.49
N THR A 29 15.93 -6.65 -6.79
CA THR A 29 15.78 -6.26 -5.39
C THR A 29 16.10 -4.78 -5.21
N ILE A 30 15.34 -4.11 -4.35
CA ILE A 30 15.75 -2.87 -3.72
C ILE A 30 15.75 -3.10 -2.21
N ASN A 31 16.86 -2.87 -1.52
CA ASN A 31 16.88 -3.12 -0.07
C ASN A 31 16.13 -2.00 0.66
N THR A 32 16.30 -0.74 0.27
CA THR A 32 15.59 0.36 0.95
C THR A 32 15.22 1.51 0.03
N ILE A 33 13.98 1.99 0.16
CA ILE A 33 13.55 3.30 -0.35
C ILE A 33 13.36 4.24 0.84
N ASN A 34 14.15 5.31 0.91
CA ASN A 34 13.99 6.38 1.89
C ASN A 34 13.38 7.60 1.21
N ASN A 35 12.14 7.93 1.55
CA ASN A 35 11.45 9.09 1.00
C ASN A 35 11.14 10.13 2.08
N SER A 36 11.75 11.30 1.96
CA SER A 36 11.37 12.53 2.68
C SER A 36 10.87 13.64 1.76
N GLY A 37 11.00 13.46 0.44
CA GLY A 37 10.44 14.33 -0.58
C GLY A 37 9.10 13.82 -1.14
N THR A 38 8.89 14.06 -2.43
CA THR A 38 7.72 13.61 -3.18
C THR A 38 8.11 12.56 -4.21
N ILE A 39 7.41 11.42 -4.21
CA ILE A 39 7.42 10.44 -5.29
C ILE A 39 6.01 10.42 -5.85
N MET A 40 5.81 10.65 -7.15
CA MET A 40 4.46 10.75 -7.69
C MET A 40 4.35 10.29 -9.14
N THR A 41 3.19 9.77 -9.52
CA THR A 41 2.90 9.65 -10.95
C THR A 41 2.56 11.02 -11.54
N THR A 42 2.90 11.20 -12.82
CA THR A 42 2.33 12.28 -13.61
C THR A 42 0.82 12.06 -13.76
N GLU A 43 0.04 13.12 -13.59
CA GLU A 43 -1.42 13.11 -13.69
C GLU A 43 -1.88 12.60 -15.06
N GLY A 44 -2.98 11.85 -15.08
CA GLY A 44 -3.61 11.38 -16.33
C GLY A 44 -2.83 10.28 -17.05
N THR A 45 -1.74 9.77 -16.47
CA THR A 45 -1.00 8.65 -17.05
C THR A 45 -1.69 7.32 -16.77
N ASN A 46 -1.32 6.29 -17.53
CA ASN A 46 -1.79 4.91 -17.35
C ASN A 46 -0.71 4.03 -16.71
N GLY A 47 -0.02 4.52 -15.68
CA GLY A 47 0.95 3.76 -14.90
C GLY A 47 0.30 2.79 -13.93
N TYR A 48 0.89 1.63 -13.68
CA TYR A 48 0.36 0.66 -12.71
C TYR A 48 0.55 1.10 -11.26
N GLY A 49 1.29 2.17 -10.98
CA GLY A 49 1.41 2.75 -9.65
C GLY A 49 2.54 3.77 -9.57
N THR A 50 2.65 4.44 -8.43
CA THR A 50 3.77 5.38 -8.19
C THR A 50 5.06 4.61 -7.96
N ILE A 51 5.02 3.67 -7.01
CA ILE A 51 6.03 2.64 -6.82
C ILE A 51 5.40 1.32 -7.26
N PHE A 52 5.93 0.74 -8.35
CA PHE A 52 5.41 -0.50 -8.92
C PHE A 52 6.45 -1.62 -8.82
N ILE A 53 6.04 -2.72 -8.20
CA ILE A 53 6.85 -3.91 -7.93
C ILE A 53 6.19 -5.09 -8.62
N GLN A 54 6.85 -5.67 -9.62
CA GLN A 54 6.35 -6.83 -10.34
C GLN A 54 7.30 -8.02 -10.26
N ASN A 55 6.85 -9.11 -9.63
CA ASN A 55 7.65 -10.32 -9.43
C ASN A 55 9.06 -10.00 -8.91
N ALA A 56 9.15 -9.05 -7.98
CA ALA A 56 10.41 -8.46 -7.49
C ALA A 56 10.30 -8.19 -5.97
N THR A 57 11.42 -7.81 -5.35
CA THR A 57 11.49 -7.59 -3.90
C THR A 57 11.86 -6.14 -3.57
N ILE A 58 11.16 -5.55 -2.60
CA ILE A 58 11.62 -4.35 -1.90
C ILE A 58 11.67 -4.68 -0.40
N GLU A 59 12.84 -4.70 0.23
CA GLU A 59 12.90 -5.08 1.65
C GLU A 59 12.23 -4.01 2.53
N ASN A 60 12.55 -2.72 2.32
CA ASN A 60 12.02 -1.64 3.16
C ASN A 60 11.59 -0.40 2.36
N ILE A 61 10.46 0.19 2.74
CA ILE A 61 10.02 1.52 2.30
C ILE A 61 9.81 2.39 3.53
N ASN A 62 10.65 3.41 3.70
CA ASN A 62 10.58 4.38 4.78
C ASN A 62 10.04 5.69 4.21
N ASN A 63 8.77 5.98 4.46
CA ASN A 63 8.10 7.17 3.96
C ASN A 63 7.83 8.17 5.09
N SER A 64 8.50 9.31 5.03
CA SER A 64 8.21 10.52 5.83
C SER A 64 7.71 11.69 4.97
N GLY A 65 7.76 11.55 3.64
CA GLY A 65 7.27 12.51 2.66
C GLY A 65 5.94 12.11 2.03
N LEU A 66 5.78 12.43 0.75
CA LEU A 66 4.58 12.13 -0.04
C LEU A 66 4.87 11.04 -1.09
N ILE A 67 4.03 10.01 -1.14
CA ILE A 67 3.92 9.08 -2.27
C ILE A 67 2.52 9.25 -2.86
N TYR A 68 2.41 9.70 -4.12
CA TYR A 68 1.13 10.14 -4.69
C TYR A 68 0.83 9.55 -6.07
N ASN A 69 -0.19 8.68 -6.14
CA ASN A 69 -0.73 8.16 -7.39
C ASN A 69 -1.85 9.03 -7.94
N GLN A 70 -1.63 9.53 -9.15
CA GLN A 70 -2.57 10.27 -10.00
C GLN A 70 -2.79 9.54 -11.33
N SER A 71 -2.40 8.26 -11.42
CA SER A 71 -2.61 7.43 -12.60
C SER A 71 -4.08 7.09 -12.76
N ILE A 72 -4.61 7.26 -13.97
CA ILE A 72 -5.99 6.87 -14.31
C ILE A 72 -6.14 5.36 -14.59
N ALA A 73 -5.07 4.58 -14.45
CA ALA A 73 -5.15 3.13 -14.57
C ALA A 73 -6.01 2.55 -13.44
N SER A 74 -7.01 1.75 -13.81
CA SER A 74 -7.99 1.17 -12.88
C SER A 74 -7.42 0.15 -11.90
N ASP A 75 -6.25 -0.42 -12.21
CA ASP A 75 -5.53 -1.41 -11.40
C ASP A 75 -4.19 -0.81 -10.99
N SER A 76 -4.25 0.28 -10.25
CA SER A 76 -3.07 1.02 -9.79
C SER A 76 -3.14 1.38 -8.31
N GLY A 77 -2.00 1.66 -7.71
CA GLY A 77 -1.95 2.20 -6.35
C GLY A 77 -0.75 3.12 -6.14
N ALA A 78 -0.71 3.81 -5.01
CA ALA A 78 0.47 4.60 -4.65
C ALA A 78 1.69 3.67 -4.47
N ILE A 79 1.52 2.56 -3.77
CA ILE A 79 2.47 1.46 -3.76
C ILE A 79 1.73 0.21 -4.23
N HIS A 80 2.20 -0.39 -5.33
CA HIS A 80 1.55 -1.53 -5.95
C HIS A 80 2.52 -2.71 -6.07
N PHE A 81 2.22 -3.79 -5.35
CA PHE A 81 2.87 -5.09 -5.45
C PHE A 81 2.01 -6.04 -6.28
N ALA A 82 2.56 -6.48 -7.41
CA ALA A 82 1.96 -7.42 -8.34
C ALA A 82 2.88 -8.65 -8.46
N GLU A 83 2.59 -9.74 -7.76
CA GLU A 83 3.57 -10.82 -7.47
C GLU A 83 4.84 -10.33 -6.73
N GLY A 84 4.76 -9.18 -6.08
CA GLY A 84 5.88 -8.57 -5.38
C GLY A 84 6.07 -9.12 -3.96
N LYS A 85 7.26 -8.89 -3.41
CA LYS A 85 7.54 -9.12 -2.00
C LYS A 85 7.99 -7.84 -1.32
N PHE A 86 7.60 -7.68 -0.06
CA PHE A 86 8.21 -6.68 0.81
C PHE A 86 8.44 -7.14 2.23
N GLY A 87 9.46 -6.57 2.87
CA GLY A 87 9.65 -6.66 4.31
C GLY A 87 8.71 -5.68 5.00
N THR A 88 9.16 -4.44 5.17
CA THR A 88 8.44 -3.43 5.96
C THR A 88 8.12 -2.17 5.15
N ILE A 89 6.90 -1.65 5.32
CA ILE A 89 6.53 -0.29 4.94
C ILE A 89 6.34 0.52 6.22
N GLU A 90 7.27 1.42 6.50
CA GLU A 90 7.16 2.39 7.60
C GLU A 90 6.66 3.72 7.03
N ASN A 91 5.43 4.11 7.40
CA ASN A 91 4.82 5.34 6.94
C ASN A 91 4.57 6.30 8.10
N SER A 92 5.35 7.37 8.16
CA SER A 92 5.08 8.57 8.99
C SER A 92 4.61 9.77 8.17
N GLY A 93 4.74 9.70 6.84
CA GLY A 93 4.26 10.72 5.89
C GLY A 93 2.88 10.38 5.32
N THR A 94 2.70 10.68 4.03
CA THR A 94 1.44 10.47 3.30
C THR A 94 1.64 9.51 2.13
N ILE A 95 0.82 8.47 2.06
CA ILE A 95 0.65 7.59 0.91
C ILE A 95 -0.77 7.84 0.38
N LEU A 96 -0.89 8.41 -0.82
CA LEU A 96 -2.15 8.86 -1.39
C LEU A 96 -2.38 8.28 -2.77
N ASP A 97 -3.57 7.74 -2.98
CA ASP A 97 -4.07 7.29 -4.27
C ASP A 97 -5.34 8.07 -4.64
N ASP A 98 -5.32 8.77 -5.78
CA ASP A 98 -6.45 9.61 -6.22
C ASP A 98 -7.51 8.80 -7.00
N THR A 99 -7.03 7.88 -7.82
CA THR A 99 -7.84 7.30 -8.90
C THR A 99 -7.74 5.79 -9.01
N GLY A 100 -6.77 5.16 -8.35
CA GLY A 100 -6.52 3.74 -8.39
C GLY A 100 -7.39 2.92 -7.43
N THR A 101 -6.89 1.72 -7.17
CA THR A 101 -7.49 0.66 -6.35
C THR A 101 -7.17 0.85 -4.88
N ALA A 102 -5.95 1.29 -4.54
CA ALA A 102 -5.59 1.51 -3.15
C ALA A 102 -4.38 2.43 -2.94
N GLY A 103 -4.24 2.94 -1.72
CA GLY A 103 -3.00 3.57 -1.26
C GLY A 103 -1.85 2.56 -1.30
N ILE A 104 -2.05 1.41 -0.63
CA ILE A 104 -1.16 0.25 -0.74
C ILE A 104 -1.96 -0.91 -1.32
N TYR A 105 -1.53 -1.41 -2.47
CA TYR A 105 -2.21 -2.46 -3.21
C TYR A 105 -1.31 -3.70 -3.31
N ILE A 106 -1.76 -4.81 -2.71
CA ILE A 106 -1.01 -6.07 -2.59
C ILE A 106 -1.81 -7.15 -3.31
N THR A 107 -1.37 -7.52 -4.52
CA THR A 107 -2.16 -8.34 -5.44
C THR A 107 -1.31 -9.32 -6.27
N VAL A 108 -1.93 -10.14 -7.13
CA VAL A 108 -1.19 -10.94 -8.14
C VAL A 108 -0.70 -10.07 -9.28
N GLY A 109 0.36 -10.52 -9.94
CA GLY A 109 0.77 -10.03 -11.24
C GLY A 109 0.06 -10.76 -12.38
N PHE A 110 0.83 -11.11 -13.40
CA PHE A 110 0.32 -11.76 -14.60
C PHE A 110 0.21 -13.30 -14.48
N THR A 111 0.77 -13.88 -13.43
CA THR A 111 0.71 -15.31 -13.12
C THR A 111 -0.49 -15.57 -12.21
N PRO A 112 -1.49 -16.35 -12.68
CA PRO A 112 -2.62 -16.71 -11.84
C PRO A 112 -2.16 -17.42 -10.56
N ASN A 113 -2.77 -17.08 -9.43
CA ASN A 113 -2.58 -17.72 -8.11
C ASN A 113 -1.20 -17.53 -7.46
N LYS A 114 -0.38 -16.58 -7.92
CA LYS A 114 0.85 -16.19 -7.22
C LYS A 114 0.67 -14.80 -6.59
N GLY A 115 0.11 -14.76 -5.39
CA GLY A 115 -0.09 -13.52 -4.64
C GLY A 115 1.21 -12.82 -4.27
N SER A 116 1.11 -11.53 -3.97
CA SER A 116 2.19 -10.78 -3.32
C SER A 116 2.26 -11.13 -1.83
N THR A 117 3.44 -10.99 -1.23
CA THR A 117 3.65 -11.23 0.21
C THR A 117 4.35 -10.06 0.88
N GLY A 118 3.82 -9.60 2.01
CA GLY A 118 4.42 -8.55 2.83
C GLY A 118 4.64 -9.01 4.27
N GLU A 119 5.74 -8.60 4.90
CA GLU A 119 5.91 -8.86 6.33
C GLU A 119 5.12 -7.85 7.17
N SER A 120 5.34 -6.54 7.00
CA SER A 120 4.63 -5.57 7.83
C SER A 120 4.37 -4.22 7.18
N ILE A 121 3.27 -3.61 7.61
CA ILE A 121 2.97 -2.20 7.38
C ILE A 121 2.86 -1.55 8.76
N VAL A 122 3.68 -0.52 9.00
CA VAL A 122 3.69 0.27 10.23
C VAL A 122 3.34 1.69 9.88
N ASN A 123 2.16 2.13 10.29
CA ASN A 123 1.61 3.43 9.93
C ASN A 123 1.48 4.34 11.16
N SER A 124 2.17 5.47 11.15
CA SER A 124 1.91 6.61 12.05
C SER A 124 1.49 7.87 11.27
N GLY A 125 1.48 7.79 9.94
CA GLY A 125 1.06 8.86 9.04
C GLY A 125 -0.32 8.62 8.44
N THR A 126 -0.48 8.99 7.17
CA THR A 126 -1.73 8.81 6.40
C THR A 126 -1.54 7.83 5.25
N ILE A 127 -2.43 6.85 5.15
CA ILE A 127 -2.62 6.01 3.97
C ILE A 127 -4.06 6.23 3.50
N LEU A 128 -4.22 6.73 2.28
CA LEU A 128 -5.52 7.13 1.75
C LEU A 128 -5.69 6.73 0.29
N SER A 129 -6.82 6.13 -0.08
CA SER A 129 -7.31 6.11 -1.47
C SER A 129 -8.64 6.85 -1.58
N LYS A 130 -8.78 7.75 -2.55
CA LYS A 130 -10.02 8.53 -2.70
C LYS A 130 -11.18 7.70 -3.26
N LYS A 131 -10.90 6.64 -4.01
CA LYS A 131 -11.92 5.79 -4.64
C LYS A 131 -11.94 4.38 -4.09
N GLY A 132 -10.77 3.77 -3.95
CA GLY A 132 -10.62 2.39 -3.53
C GLY A 132 -10.41 2.25 -2.04
N SER A 133 -9.49 1.39 -1.65
CA SER A 133 -9.21 1.09 -0.24
C SER A 133 -7.95 1.81 0.25
N GLY A 134 -7.83 2.10 1.55
CA GLY A 134 -6.55 2.57 2.08
C GLY A 134 -5.46 1.52 1.84
N ILE A 135 -5.74 0.31 2.29
CA ILE A 135 -4.94 -0.89 2.02
C ILE A 135 -5.85 -1.95 1.40
N ASP A 136 -5.42 -2.57 0.30
CA ASP A 136 -6.11 -3.67 -0.36
C ASP A 136 -5.16 -4.87 -0.46
N ILE A 137 -5.55 -5.99 0.15
CA ILE A 137 -4.89 -7.28 0.04
C ILE A 137 -5.80 -8.21 -0.73
N SER A 138 -5.41 -8.54 -1.97
CA SER A 138 -6.26 -9.29 -2.89
C SER A 138 -5.52 -10.37 -3.68
N LYS A 139 -6.30 -11.23 -4.32
CA LYS A 139 -5.92 -12.27 -5.26
C LYS A 139 -4.86 -13.19 -4.68
N ALA A 140 -5.19 -13.91 -3.60
CA ALA A 140 -4.30 -14.85 -2.92
C ALA A 140 -3.04 -14.22 -2.32
N SER A 141 -3.08 -12.92 -1.99
CA SER A 141 -1.96 -12.22 -1.40
C SER A 141 -1.96 -12.30 0.13
N HIS A 142 -0.81 -11.99 0.71
CA HIS A 142 -0.56 -12.13 2.13
C HIS A 142 0.13 -10.91 2.73
N LEU A 143 -0.29 -10.52 3.94
CA LEU A 143 0.43 -9.58 4.81
C LEU A 143 0.56 -10.22 6.20
N ASP A 144 1.76 -10.32 6.78
CA ASP A 144 1.90 -10.94 8.10
C ASP A 144 1.32 -10.05 9.20
N TYR A 145 1.51 -8.71 9.12
CA TYR A 145 1.14 -7.80 10.21
C TYR A 145 0.84 -6.37 9.73
N LEU A 146 -0.18 -5.75 10.33
CA LEU A 146 -0.45 -4.32 10.20
C LEU A 146 -0.50 -3.67 11.57
N GLN A 147 0.32 -2.63 11.75
CA GLN A 147 0.25 -1.73 12.89
C GLN A 147 -0.12 -0.33 12.43
N SER A 148 -1.05 0.31 13.12
CA SER A 148 -1.30 1.74 13.00
C SER A 148 -1.23 2.38 14.38
N THR A 149 -0.45 3.45 14.55
CA THR A 149 -0.26 4.16 15.82
C THR A 149 -0.53 5.65 15.63
N GLY A 150 -1.71 6.12 16.05
CA GLY A 150 -2.15 7.50 15.84
C GLY A 150 -2.29 7.93 14.37
N GLY A 151 -2.07 7.01 13.43
CA GLY A 151 -2.17 7.25 11.99
C GLY A 151 -3.58 7.01 11.45
N LEU A 152 -3.79 7.48 10.22
CA LEU A 152 -5.03 7.31 9.46
C LEU A 152 -4.81 6.28 8.34
N ILE A 153 -5.71 5.30 8.25
CA ILE A 153 -5.87 4.42 7.10
C ILE A 153 -7.31 4.58 6.61
N ALA A 154 -7.50 5.12 5.41
CA ALA A 154 -8.83 5.34 4.88
C ALA A 154 -8.95 5.08 3.38
N GLY A 155 -10.17 4.76 2.95
CA GLY A 155 -10.47 4.59 1.53
C GLY A 155 -11.90 4.96 1.18
N GLY A 156 -12.12 5.37 -0.07
CA GLY A 156 -13.47 5.62 -0.60
C GLY A 156 -14.40 4.41 -0.46
N THR A 157 -13.87 3.19 -0.60
CA THR A 157 -14.61 1.94 -0.42
C THR A 157 -14.42 1.34 0.97
N ALA A 158 -13.17 1.13 1.38
CA ALA A 158 -12.84 0.62 2.70
C ALA A 158 -11.54 1.23 3.24
N GLY A 159 -11.38 1.30 4.56
CA GLY A 159 -10.05 1.59 5.12
C GLY A 159 -9.07 0.46 4.80
N ILE A 160 -9.47 -0.77 5.12
CA ILE A 160 -8.76 -2.00 4.77
C ILE A 160 -9.71 -2.94 4.05
N MET A 161 -9.26 -3.51 2.93
CA MET A 161 -9.94 -4.60 2.22
C MET A 161 -9.07 -5.85 2.22
N ILE A 162 -9.67 -6.98 2.57
CA ILE A 162 -9.05 -8.31 2.50
C ILE A 162 -9.97 -9.18 1.67
N ASP A 163 -9.52 -9.57 0.48
CA ASP A 163 -10.34 -10.38 -0.42
C ASP A 163 -10.48 -11.83 0.04
N ALA A 164 -11.48 -12.54 -0.50
CA ALA A 164 -11.84 -13.90 -0.11
C ALA A 164 -10.72 -14.94 -0.18
N THR A 165 -9.66 -14.68 -0.95
CA THR A 165 -8.53 -15.59 -1.15
C THR A 165 -7.29 -15.16 -0.38
N SER A 166 -7.33 -13.98 0.24
CA SER A 166 -6.18 -13.33 0.85
C SER A 166 -6.17 -13.49 2.35
N THR A 167 -5.01 -13.21 2.96
CA THR A 167 -4.82 -13.36 4.40
C THR A 167 -4.02 -12.21 4.97
N ILE A 168 -4.47 -11.69 6.11
CA ILE A 168 -3.62 -10.93 7.02
C ILE A 168 -3.34 -11.76 8.29
N GLY A 169 -2.13 -11.69 8.83
CA GLY A 169 -1.75 -12.41 10.04
C GLY A 169 -0.93 -13.66 9.75
N SER A 170 0.15 -13.85 10.50
CA SER A 170 0.93 -15.10 10.51
C SER A 170 0.73 -15.83 11.84
N ASN A 171 0.87 -17.15 11.83
CA ASN A 171 0.71 -17.95 13.04
C ASN A 171 1.84 -17.71 14.09
N ASP A 172 2.94 -17.07 13.70
CA ASP A 172 4.21 -17.16 14.42
C ASP A 172 4.82 -15.81 14.87
N LYS A 173 4.29 -14.66 14.44
CA LYS A 173 4.94 -13.34 14.68
C LYS A 173 4.22 -12.40 15.66
N SER A 174 2.91 -12.53 15.90
CA SER A 174 2.15 -11.64 16.80
C SER A 174 0.81 -12.28 17.19
N PRO A 175 0.27 -12.06 18.41
CA PRO A 175 -1.10 -12.45 18.71
C PRO A 175 -2.13 -11.66 17.88
N ASN A 176 -1.76 -10.47 17.39
CA ASN A 176 -2.62 -9.57 16.65
C ASN A 176 -2.17 -9.49 15.18
N ALA A 177 -3.09 -9.69 14.25
CA ALA A 177 -2.85 -9.48 12.82
C ALA A 177 -2.98 -7.99 12.44
N ILE A 178 -3.86 -7.27 13.14
CA ILE A 178 -4.07 -5.83 13.03
C ILE A 178 -4.00 -5.23 14.44
N ASP A 179 -3.16 -4.22 14.62
CA ASP A 179 -2.94 -3.56 15.91
C ASP A 179 -3.08 -2.05 15.78
N LEU A 180 -4.11 -1.49 16.44
CA LEU A 180 -4.52 -0.09 16.37
C LEU A 180 -4.26 0.59 17.70
N ASN A 181 -3.17 1.35 17.75
CA ASN A 181 -2.70 1.99 18.96
C ASN A 181 -2.89 3.51 18.92
N ASN A 182 -2.95 4.12 20.10
CA ASN A 182 -2.82 5.57 20.29
C ASN A 182 -3.74 6.43 19.41
N GLY A 183 -5.00 6.03 19.27
CA GLY A 183 -6.01 6.77 18.48
C GLY A 183 -5.87 6.58 16.97
N ALA A 184 -5.24 5.50 16.52
CA ALA A 184 -5.25 5.11 15.12
C ALA A 184 -6.69 5.01 14.58
N VAL A 185 -6.90 5.49 13.36
CA VAL A 185 -8.21 5.52 12.71
C VAL A 185 -8.17 4.66 11.45
N ILE A 186 -9.12 3.73 11.36
CA ILE A 186 -9.49 3.08 10.11
C ILE A 186 -10.89 3.56 9.74
N ALA A 187 -11.06 4.07 8.53
CA ALA A 187 -12.35 4.56 8.08
C ALA A 187 -12.58 4.30 6.59
N SER A 188 -13.85 4.19 6.19
CA SER A 188 -14.18 4.60 4.84
C SER A 188 -14.39 6.11 4.82
N ALA A 189 -13.72 6.79 3.91
CA ALA A 189 -13.80 8.24 3.79
C ALA A 189 -13.76 8.67 2.33
N THR A 190 -14.57 9.67 2.03
CA THR A 190 -14.58 10.36 0.74
C THR A 190 -13.94 11.73 0.94
N MET A 191 -13.04 12.09 0.03
CA MET A 191 -12.51 13.44 0.00
C MET A 191 -13.52 14.37 -0.69
N THR A 192 -13.86 15.46 -0.04
CA THR A 192 -14.69 16.50 -0.63
C THR A 192 -13.93 17.23 -1.73
N LYS A 193 -14.65 18.00 -2.55
CA LYS A 193 -14.04 18.87 -3.57
C LYS A 193 -13.06 19.90 -2.99
N ASN A 194 -13.18 20.21 -1.70
CA ASN A 194 -12.32 21.18 -1.01
C ASN A 194 -11.10 20.53 -0.35
N GLY A 195 -10.93 19.21 -0.48
CA GLY A 195 -9.83 18.47 0.14
C GLY A 195 -10.13 17.92 1.54
N ASP A 196 -11.27 18.26 2.13
CA ASP A 196 -11.65 17.75 3.45
C ASP A 196 -11.99 16.25 3.39
N LEU A 197 -11.57 15.48 4.39
CA LEU A 197 -12.00 14.10 4.56
C LEU A 197 -13.38 14.07 5.23
N THR A 198 -14.33 13.40 4.60
CA THR A 198 -15.64 13.11 5.19
C THR A 198 -15.84 11.61 5.28
N LEU A 199 -16.35 11.13 6.41
CA LEU A 199 -16.67 9.71 6.56
C LEU A 199 -17.67 9.31 5.47
N ASN A 200 -17.41 8.20 4.79
CA ASN A 200 -18.35 7.63 3.85
C ASN A 200 -19.25 6.63 4.59
N PRO A 201 -20.52 6.96 4.84
CA PRO A 201 -21.42 6.07 5.58
C PRO A 201 -21.77 4.79 4.82
N ASN A 202 -21.51 4.74 3.51
CA ASN A 202 -21.80 3.58 2.67
C ASN A 202 -20.60 2.64 2.51
N GLY A 203 -19.41 3.04 2.95
CA GLY A 203 -18.22 2.20 2.95
C GLY A 203 -17.99 1.56 4.32
N THR A 204 -16.91 0.79 4.45
CA THR A 204 -16.57 0.08 5.70
C THR A 204 -15.19 0.48 6.21
N ALA A 205 -14.98 0.47 7.53
CA ALA A 205 -13.62 0.62 8.06
C ALA A 205 -12.76 -0.59 7.63
N LEU A 206 -13.28 -1.80 7.86
CA LEU A 206 -12.67 -3.05 7.46
C LEU A 206 -13.68 -3.88 6.66
N GLN A 207 -13.37 -4.16 5.40
CA GLN A 207 -14.04 -5.17 4.59
C GLN A 207 -13.19 -6.43 4.59
N ASN A 208 -13.63 -7.46 5.30
CA ASN A 208 -12.93 -8.74 5.34
C ASN A 208 -13.79 -9.84 4.72
N ASP A 209 -13.48 -10.18 3.48
CA ASP A 209 -14.02 -11.37 2.80
C ASP A 209 -13.06 -12.57 2.94
N GLY A 210 -11.79 -12.31 3.30
CA GLY A 210 -10.73 -13.30 3.47
C GLY A 210 -10.49 -13.76 4.90
N THR A 211 -9.22 -14.11 5.18
CA THR A 211 -8.81 -14.66 6.48
C THR A 211 -7.99 -13.66 7.29
N ILE A 212 -8.35 -13.50 8.56
CA ILE A 212 -7.53 -12.83 9.57
C ILE A 212 -7.00 -13.90 10.53
N LYS A 213 -5.68 -14.11 10.56
CA LYS A 213 -5.01 -15.08 11.45
C LYS A 213 -4.38 -14.35 12.62
N GLY A 214 -5.15 -14.17 13.69
CA GLY A 214 -4.78 -13.41 14.87
C GLY A 214 -5.92 -12.47 15.28
N ASN A 215 -5.71 -11.68 16.32
CA ASN A 215 -6.70 -10.72 16.79
C ASN A 215 -6.61 -9.39 16.02
N ILE A 216 -7.68 -8.61 16.14
CA ILE A 216 -7.70 -7.18 15.84
C ILE A 216 -7.75 -6.49 17.21
N ASN A 217 -6.78 -5.62 17.49
CA ASN A 217 -6.69 -4.85 18.73
C ASN A 217 -6.84 -3.36 18.44
#